data_AF-A0A847HDV2-F1
#
_entry.id   AF-A0A847HDV2-F1
#
_cell.length_a   1.000
_cell.length_b   1.000
_cell.length_c   1.000
_cell.angle_alpha   90.00
_cell.angle_beta   90.00
_cell.angle_gamma   90.00
#
_symmetry.space_group_name_H-M   'P 1'
#
loop_
_entity.id
_entity.type
_entity.pdbx_description
1 polymer ?
#
loop_
_entity_poly.entity_id
_entity_poly.type
_entity_poly.pdbx_seq_one_letter_code
_entity_poly.pdbx_strand_id
1 'polypeptide(L)'
;GVRFELGGFELAGYRPHLVRAFNVLRQYDVGQVEEAWGSVLNRLAPGGLFVEGTCDELGRRAAWLLLDEHGPVSLTLAWDPFDVSAPSDLAERLPKILIHRNTPGEKIHALLRAADEAWHRSAGWEPYGPRVRWRDARRQLIADGWPVEPVRRNLRDNILTVPWEAVAPSP
;
A
#
# COMPACT_ATOMS: atom_id res chain seq x y z
N GLY A 1 18.08 -21.63 4.92
CA GLY A 1 17.87 -21.77 3.46
C GLY A 1 16.42 -21.49 3.11
N VAL A 2 16.06 -21.54 1.82
CA VAL A 2 14.68 -21.38 1.31
C VAL A 2 14.24 -22.70 0.66
N ARG A 3 12.96 -23.07 0.78
CA ARG A 3 12.34 -24.22 0.09
C ARG A 3 11.23 -23.72 -0.82
N PHE A 4 11.03 -24.42 -1.93
CA PHE A 4 9.98 -24.13 -2.90
C PHE A 4 9.04 -25.32 -2.97
N GLU A 5 7.75 -25.04 -2.86
CA GLU A 5 6.67 -26.02 -2.91
C GLU A 5 5.51 -25.42 -3.71
N LEU A 6 4.71 -26.28 -4.33
CA LEU A 6 3.49 -25.85 -5.00
C LEU A 6 2.42 -25.51 -3.94
N GLY A 7 1.79 -24.36 -4.09
CA GLY A 7 0.65 -23.96 -3.27
C GLY A 7 -0.02 -22.69 -3.79
N GLY A 8 -1.17 -22.38 -3.20
CA GLY A 8 -1.97 -21.19 -3.41
C GLY A 8 -2.44 -20.60 -2.07
N PHE A 9 -3.68 -20.10 -2.02
CA PHE A 9 -4.24 -19.51 -0.79
C PHE A 9 -4.45 -20.51 0.35
N GLU A 10 -4.40 -21.81 0.05
CA GLU A 10 -4.40 -22.89 1.03
C GLU A 10 -3.04 -23.07 1.75
N LEU A 11 -2.02 -22.30 1.36
CA LEU A 11 -0.69 -22.24 1.98
C LEU A 11 -0.02 -23.61 2.12
N ALA A 12 -0.30 -24.54 1.20
CA ALA A 12 0.16 -25.94 1.28
C ALA A 12 -0.10 -26.63 2.64
N GLY A 13 -1.13 -26.19 3.38
CA GLY A 13 -1.46 -26.69 4.72
C GLY A 13 -0.59 -26.12 5.86
N TYR A 14 0.33 -25.19 5.57
CA TYR A 14 1.12 -24.52 6.59
C TYR A 14 0.29 -23.50 7.39
N ARG A 15 0.81 -23.16 8.58
CA ARG A 15 0.32 -22.05 9.41
C ARG A 15 1.42 -21.00 9.65
N PRO A 16 1.71 -20.14 8.67
CA PRO A 16 2.79 -19.16 8.79
C PRO A 16 2.40 -17.96 9.67
N HIS A 17 3.42 -17.31 10.24
CA HIS A 17 3.26 -16.03 10.97
C HIS A 17 3.23 -14.82 10.03
N LEU A 18 3.74 -14.97 8.80
CA LEU A 18 3.75 -13.92 7.80
C LEU A 18 3.58 -14.53 6.41
N VAL A 19 2.58 -14.07 5.68
CA VAL A 19 2.43 -14.33 4.24
C VAL A 19 2.69 -13.02 3.50
N ARG A 20 3.43 -13.09 2.39
CA ARG A 20 3.62 -11.95 1.49
C ARG A 20 3.27 -12.39 0.07
N ALA A 21 2.23 -11.81 -0.52
CA ALA A 21 1.78 -12.08 -1.87
C ALA A 21 1.73 -10.78 -2.67
N PHE A 22 2.66 -10.62 -3.61
CA PHE A 22 2.71 -9.47 -4.51
C PHE A 22 2.32 -9.88 -5.92
N ASN A 23 1.52 -9.05 -6.59
CA ASN A 23 1.04 -9.24 -7.96
C ASN A 23 0.16 -10.49 -8.18
N VAL A 24 -0.34 -11.11 -7.11
CA VAL A 24 -1.15 -12.34 -7.18
C VAL A 24 -2.60 -12.02 -7.54
N LEU A 25 -3.24 -11.08 -6.84
CA LEU A 25 -4.68 -10.80 -6.99
C LEU A 25 -5.04 -9.88 -8.17
N ARG A 26 -4.06 -9.38 -8.95
CA ARG A 26 -4.34 -8.40 -10.02
C ARG A 26 -5.31 -8.92 -11.08
N GLN A 27 -5.27 -10.22 -11.35
CA GLN A 27 -6.10 -10.88 -12.37
C GLN A 27 -7.48 -11.33 -11.85
N TYR A 28 -7.73 -11.23 -10.54
CA TYR A 28 -9.00 -11.63 -9.95
C TYR A 28 -10.06 -10.55 -10.16
N ASP A 29 -11.34 -10.92 -10.09
CA ASP A 29 -12.43 -9.95 -9.99
C ASP A 29 -12.41 -9.30 -8.60
N VAL A 30 -12.86 -8.04 -8.53
CA VAL A 30 -12.85 -7.27 -7.26
C VAL A 30 -13.64 -8.00 -6.16
N GLY A 31 -14.78 -8.61 -6.50
CA GLY A 31 -15.60 -9.36 -5.56
C GLY A 31 -14.97 -10.65 -5.03
N GLN A 32 -13.87 -11.14 -5.64
CA GLN A 32 -13.16 -12.35 -5.20
C GLN A 32 -12.01 -12.05 -4.22
N VAL A 33 -11.65 -10.77 -4.05
CA VAL A 33 -10.50 -10.36 -3.24
C VAL A 33 -10.68 -10.74 -1.77
N GLU A 34 -11.85 -10.44 -1.20
CA GLU A 34 -12.13 -10.72 0.22
C GLU A 34 -12.22 -12.22 0.51
N GLU A 35 -12.75 -13.02 -0.42
CA GLU A 35 -12.77 -14.48 -0.30
C GLU A 35 -11.34 -15.06 -0.31
N ALA A 36 -10.48 -14.56 -1.19
CA ALA A 36 -9.07 -14.94 -1.23
C ALA A 36 -8.36 -14.56 0.07
N TRP A 37 -8.63 -13.37 0.61
CA TRP A 37 -8.10 -12.95 1.91
C TRP A 37 -8.55 -13.90 3.03
N GLY A 38 -9.86 -14.18 3.13
CA GLY A 38 -10.38 -15.11 4.13
C GLY A 38 -9.74 -16.50 4.05
N SER A 39 -9.43 -16.98 2.85
CA SER A 39 -8.74 -18.26 2.65
C SER A 39 -7.34 -18.29 3.27
N VAL A 40 -6.58 -17.19 3.13
CA VAL A 40 -5.24 -17.03 3.70
C VAL A 40 -5.31 -16.79 5.21
N LEU A 41 -6.12 -15.83 5.66
CA LEU A 41 -6.20 -15.38 7.05
C LEU A 41 -6.59 -16.53 8.00
N ASN A 42 -7.55 -17.38 7.60
CA ASN A 42 -7.98 -18.55 8.39
C ASN A 42 -6.89 -19.62 8.59
N ARG A 43 -5.77 -19.50 7.87
CA ARG A 43 -4.64 -20.44 7.91
C ARG A 43 -3.39 -19.83 8.53
N LEU A 44 -3.41 -18.58 8.95
CA LEU A 44 -2.27 -18.00 9.66
C LEU A 44 -2.08 -18.66 11.04
N ALA A 45 -0.86 -18.56 11.57
CA ALA A 45 -0.62 -18.76 13.00
C ALA A 45 -1.35 -17.65 13.80
N PRO A 46 -1.67 -17.86 15.09
CA PRO A 46 -2.24 -16.81 15.94
C PRO A 46 -1.40 -15.53 15.90
N GLY A 47 -2.03 -14.38 15.67
CA GLY A 47 -1.34 -13.09 15.49
C GLY A 47 -0.49 -12.98 14.21
N GLY A 48 -0.68 -13.91 13.26
CA GLY A 48 -0.02 -13.86 11.97
C GLY A 48 -0.55 -12.73 11.08
N LEU A 49 0.28 -12.31 10.12
CA LEU A 49 -0.01 -11.20 9.23
C LEU A 49 0.01 -11.63 7.76
N PHE A 50 -0.80 -10.96 6.96
CA PHE A 50 -0.79 -11.10 5.51
C PHE A 50 -0.50 -9.76 4.84
N VAL A 51 0.53 -9.73 4.00
CA VAL A 51 0.87 -8.58 3.16
C VAL A 51 0.45 -8.91 1.73
N GLU A 52 -0.66 -8.31 1.31
CA GLU A 52 -1.16 -8.39 -0.07
C GLU A 52 -0.78 -7.11 -0.79
N GLY A 53 -0.18 -7.21 -1.97
CA GLY A 53 0.27 -6.01 -2.66
C GLY A 53 0.51 -6.19 -4.13
N THR A 54 0.92 -5.09 -4.73
CA THR A 54 1.25 -4.97 -6.13
C THR A 54 2.50 -4.13 -6.27
N CYS A 55 3.36 -4.48 -7.22
CA CYS A 55 4.51 -3.69 -7.60
C CYS A 55 4.73 -3.72 -9.12
N ASP A 56 5.52 -2.78 -9.62
CA ASP A 56 6.11 -2.85 -10.95
C ASP A 56 7.15 -3.98 -11.03
N GLU A 57 7.64 -4.24 -12.24
CA GLU A 57 8.55 -5.33 -12.56
C GLU A 57 9.92 -5.16 -11.89
N LEU A 58 10.33 -3.90 -11.67
CA LEU A 58 11.60 -3.55 -11.03
C LEU A 58 11.48 -3.33 -9.52
N GLY A 59 10.26 -3.30 -8.99
CA GLY A 59 9.99 -2.98 -7.58
C GLY A 59 10.24 -1.52 -7.21
N ARG A 60 10.27 -0.60 -8.19
CA ARG A 60 10.38 0.85 -7.97
C ARG A 60 9.08 1.48 -7.50
N ARG A 61 7.94 0.85 -7.73
CA ARG A 61 6.61 1.36 -7.37
C ARG A 61 5.82 0.24 -6.75
N ALA A 62 5.40 0.40 -5.51
CA ALA A 62 4.66 -0.62 -4.79
C ALA A 62 3.53 -0.04 -3.95
N ALA A 63 2.44 -0.79 -3.86
CA ALA A 63 1.39 -0.55 -2.89
C ALA A 63 0.97 -1.88 -2.27
N TRP A 64 0.73 -1.90 -0.96
CA TRP A 64 0.30 -3.11 -0.27
C TRP A 64 -0.62 -2.80 0.90
N LEU A 65 -1.51 -3.75 1.16
CA LEU A 65 -2.30 -3.82 2.38
C LEU A 65 -1.58 -4.71 3.39
N LEU A 66 -1.60 -4.28 4.64
CA LEU A 66 -1.38 -5.16 5.78
C LEU A 66 -2.74 -5.68 6.23
N LEU A 67 -2.86 -6.98 6.41
CA LEU A 67 -4.03 -7.64 6.98
C LEU A 67 -3.62 -8.46 8.19
N ASP A 68 -4.52 -8.50 9.18
CA ASP A 68 -4.46 -9.40 10.32
C ASP A 68 -5.68 -10.34 10.32
N GLU A 69 -5.87 -11.09 11.40
CA GLU A 69 -6.99 -12.02 11.56
C GLU A 69 -8.39 -11.36 11.51
N HIS A 70 -8.47 -10.05 11.65
CA HIS A 70 -9.72 -9.27 11.56
C HIS A 70 -9.91 -8.59 10.20
N GLY A 71 -8.90 -8.62 9.32
CA GLY A 71 -8.97 -8.06 7.97
C GLY A 71 -7.93 -6.97 7.71
N PRO A 72 -8.20 -6.04 6.77
CA PRO A 72 -7.23 -5.01 6.40
C PRO A 72 -7.02 -3.97 7.50
N VAL A 73 -5.76 -3.67 7.77
CA VAL A 73 -5.29 -2.78 8.85
C VAL A 73 -4.75 -1.47 8.29
N SER A 74 -3.94 -1.51 7.23
CA SER A 74 -3.34 -0.32 6.64
C SER A 74 -3.03 -0.49 5.16
N LEU A 75 -3.00 0.64 4.46
CA LEU A 75 -2.44 0.76 3.11
C LEU A 75 -1.07 1.43 3.22
N THR A 76 -0.08 0.86 2.55
CA THR A 76 1.22 1.48 2.34
C THR A 76 1.52 1.64 0.87
N LEU A 77 1.93 2.83 0.48
CA LEU A 77 2.51 3.15 -0.82
C LEU A 77 4.02 3.38 -0.64
N ALA A 78 4.83 2.85 -1.54
CA ALA A 78 6.28 3.08 -1.55
C ALA A 78 6.80 3.23 -2.98
N TRP A 79 7.79 4.10 -3.15
CA TRP A 79 8.38 4.33 -4.47
C TRP A 79 9.86 4.71 -4.45
N ASP A 80 10.51 4.50 -5.59
CA ASP A 80 11.78 5.11 -5.91
C ASP A 80 11.58 6.62 -6.12
N PRO A 81 12.28 7.48 -5.34
CA PRO A 81 12.12 8.93 -5.43
C PRO A 81 12.29 9.55 -6.82
N PHE A 82 12.98 8.87 -7.73
CA PHE A 82 13.26 9.35 -9.09
C PHE A 82 12.36 8.75 -10.16
N ASP A 83 11.49 7.82 -9.79
CA ASP A 83 10.66 7.06 -10.73
C ASP A 83 9.24 7.60 -10.84
N VAL A 84 8.90 8.70 -10.14
CA VAL A 84 7.57 9.31 -10.20
C VAL A 84 7.67 10.82 -10.42
N SER A 85 6.70 11.36 -11.15
CA SER A 85 6.47 12.80 -11.31
C SER A 85 5.64 13.35 -10.15
N ALA A 86 4.70 12.54 -9.65
CA ALA A 86 3.86 12.84 -8.49
C ALA A 86 3.46 11.55 -7.74
N PRO A 87 3.10 11.63 -6.45
CA PRO A 87 2.67 10.46 -5.67
C PRO A 87 1.54 9.63 -6.33
N SER A 88 0.61 10.27 -7.05
CA SER A 88 -0.49 9.57 -7.73
C SER A 88 -0.07 8.65 -8.87
N ASP A 89 1.18 8.70 -9.34
CA ASP A 89 1.73 7.73 -10.29
C ASP A 89 1.70 6.29 -9.75
N LEU A 90 1.52 6.11 -8.44
CA LEU A 90 1.31 4.80 -7.81
C LEU A 90 -0.10 4.24 -7.95
N ALA A 91 -1.06 5.00 -8.48
CA ALA A 91 -2.45 4.58 -8.64
C ALA A 91 -2.57 3.23 -9.38
N GLU A 92 -1.80 3.04 -10.45
CA GLU A 92 -1.78 1.79 -11.22
C GLU A 92 -1.27 0.58 -10.43
N ARG A 93 -0.54 0.82 -9.33
CA ARG A 93 -0.04 -0.23 -8.44
C ARG A 93 -0.96 -0.49 -7.26
N LEU A 94 -2.11 0.19 -7.15
CA LEU A 94 -3.05 -0.06 -6.07
C LEU A 94 -3.50 -1.54 -6.04
N PRO A 95 -3.68 -2.12 -4.85
CA PRO A 95 -4.31 -3.42 -4.68
C PRO A 95 -5.67 -3.51 -5.39
N LYS A 96 -6.07 -4.73 -5.79
CA LYS A 96 -7.24 -4.94 -6.65
C LYS A 96 -8.54 -4.35 -6.07
N ILE A 97 -8.68 -4.39 -4.75
CA ILE A 97 -9.83 -3.83 -4.02
C ILE A 97 -9.94 -2.29 -4.13
N LEU A 98 -8.83 -1.59 -4.41
CA LEU A 98 -8.75 -0.13 -4.47
C LEU A 98 -8.58 0.42 -5.89
N ILE A 99 -7.92 -0.29 -6.80
CA ILE A 99 -7.48 0.28 -8.09
C ILE A 99 -8.63 0.84 -8.94
N HIS A 100 -9.77 0.13 -9.00
CA HIS A 100 -10.96 0.57 -9.75
C HIS A 100 -11.79 1.61 -8.99
N ARG A 101 -11.48 1.84 -7.72
CA ARG A 101 -12.10 2.86 -6.86
C ARG A 101 -11.29 4.15 -6.84
N ASN A 102 -10.20 4.26 -7.59
CA ASN A 102 -9.47 5.51 -7.73
C ASN A 102 -10.20 6.49 -8.66
N THR A 103 -11.38 6.95 -8.24
CA THR A 103 -12.26 7.87 -8.95
C THR A 103 -12.75 8.99 -8.02
N PRO A 104 -13.17 10.16 -8.54
CA PRO A 104 -13.69 11.24 -7.71
C PRO A 104 -14.84 10.79 -6.79
N GLY A 105 -14.76 11.16 -5.52
CA GLY A 105 -15.72 10.78 -4.48
C GLY A 105 -15.25 9.63 -3.59
N GLU A 106 -14.31 8.80 -4.05
CA GLU A 106 -13.72 7.73 -3.24
C GLU A 106 -12.54 8.22 -2.40
N LYS A 107 -12.36 7.62 -1.22
CA LYS A 107 -11.34 8.04 -0.26
C LYS A 107 -9.90 7.84 -0.77
N ILE A 108 -9.64 6.75 -1.48
CA ILE A 108 -8.32 6.47 -2.06
C ILE A 108 -7.93 7.54 -3.09
N HIS A 109 -8.88 8.00 -3.90
CA HIS A 109 -8.67 9.10 -4.83
C HIS A 109 -8.36 10.40 -4.06
N ALA A 110 -9.13 10.71 -3.01
CA ALA A 110 -8.87 11.88 -2.16
C ALA A 110 -7.46 11.85 -1.54
N LEU A 111 -6.99 10.70 -1.06
CA LEU A 111 -5.64 10.55 -0.52
C LEU A 111 -4.56 10.86 -1.57
N LEU A 112 -4.67 10.28 -2.77
CA LEU A 112 -3.69 10.48 -3.83
C LEU A 112 -3.67 11.94 -4.30
N ARG A 113 -4.84 12.59 -4.40
CA ARG A 113 -4.94 14.01 -4.73
C ARG A 113 -4.30 14.90 -3.66
N ALA A 114 -4.57 14.63 -2.39
CA ALA A 114 -3.94 15.36 -1.29
C ALA A 114 -2.41 15.19 -1.30
N ALA A 115 -1.92 13.99 -1.62
CA ALA A 115 -0.50 13.73 -1.71
C ALA A 115 0.16 14.51 -2.86
N ASP A 116 -0.48 14.56 -4.03
CA ASP A 116 -0.05 15.40 -5.15
C ASP A 116 -0.02 16.89 -4.78
N GLU A 117 -1.07 17.40 -4.14
CA GLU A 117 -1.16 18.79 -3.71
C GLU A 117 -0.04 19.16 -2.72
N ALA A 118 0.21 18.31 -1.72
CA ALA A 118 1.31 18.50 -0.79
C ALA A 118 2.68 18.44 -1.51
N TRP A 119 2.84 17.54 -2.48
CA TRP A 119 4.03 17.45 -3.32
C TRP A 119 4.25 18.70 -4.17
N HIS A 120 3.18 19.28 -4.73
CA HIS A 120 3.22 20.52 -5.50
C HIS A 120 3.55 21.72 -4.62
N ARG A 121 2.93 21.87 -3.44
CA ARG A 121 3.26 22.93 -2.48
C ARG A 121 4.70 22.84 -1.97
N SER A 122 5.28 21.64 -2.00
CA SER A 122 6.68 21.40 -1.62
C SER A 122 7.69 21.66 -2.75
N ALA A 123 7.29 22.25 -3.90
CA ALA A 123 8.17 22.48 -5.04
C ALA A 123 9.45 23.28 -4.69
N GLY A 124 9.40 24.18 -3.71
CA GLY A 124 10.58 24.92 -3.24
C GLY A 124 11.70 24.02 -2.68
N TRP A 125 11.42 22.76 -2.36
CA TRP A 125 12.40 21.78 -1.90
C TRP A 125 13.06 20.97 -3.02
N GLU A 126 12.65 21.15 -4.28
CA GLU A 126 13.21 20.44 -5.43
C GLU A 126 14.74 20.51 -5.54
N PRO A 127 15.43 21.65 -5.28
CA PRO A 127 16.90 21.71 -5.35
C PRO A 127 17.62 20.79 -4.35
N TYR A 128 16.94 20.36 -3.29
CA TYR A 128 17.48 19.45 -2.27
C TYR A 128 17.17 17.97 -2.57
N GLY A 129 16.52 17.70 -3.70
CA GLY A 129 16.21 16.36 -4.19
C GLY A 129 14.85 15.82 -3.72
N PRO A 130 14.35 14.78 -4.41
CA PRO A 130 12.98 14.27 -4.25
C PRO A 130 12.70 13.68 -2.86
N ARG A 131 13.71 13.13 -2.18
CA ARG A 131 13.57 12.60 -0.80
C ARG A 131 13.26 13.71 0.20
N VAL A 132 13.98 14.84 0.10
CA VAL A 132 13.77 16.00 0.97
C VAL A 132 12.42 16.63 0.67
N ARG A 133 12.10 16.79 -0.62
CA ARG A 133 10.78 17.26 -1.06
C ARG A 133 9.64 16.39 -0.53
N TRP A 134 9.79 15.06 -0.56
CA TRP A 134 8.75 14.15 -0.04
C TRP A 134 8.60 14.25 1.47
N ARG A 135 9.70 14.38 2.22
CA ARG A 135 9.65 14.57 3.68
C ARG A 135 8.84 15.82 4.04
N ASP A 136 8.99 16.92 3.29
CA ASP A 136 8.18 18.11 3.50
C ASP A 136 6.71 17.90 3.08
N ALA A 137 6.46 17.31 1.91
CA ALA A 137 5.11 17.01 1.44
C ALA A 137 4.35 16.12 2.44
N ARG A 138 4.99 15.09 2.98
CA ARG A 138 4.43 14.22 4.02
C ARG A 138 4.14 14.99 5.32
N ARG A 139 5.01 15.91 5.71
CA ARG A 139 4.76 16.79 6.87
C ARG A 139 3.53 17.68 6.64
N GLN A 140 3.36 18.21 5.43
CA GLN A 140 2.18 18.99 5.06
C GLN A 140 0.91 18.14 5.07
N LEU A 141 0.93 16.93 4.51
CA LEU A 141 -0.21 15.99 4.58
C LEU A 141 -0.68 15.74 6.02
N ILE A 142 0.26 15.52 6.95
CA ILE A 142 -0.05 15.34 8.37
C ILE A 142 -0.65 16.61 8.97
N ALA A 143 -0.11 17.79 8.63
CA ALA A 143 -0.64 19.07 9.09
C ALA A 143 -2.05 19.36 8.54
N ASP A 144 -2.36 18.86 7.34
CA ASP A 144 -3.70 18.94 6.71
C ASP A 144 -4.70 17.93 7.33
N GLY A 145 -4.26 17.12 8.30
CA GLY A 145 -5.11 16.22 9.09
C GLY A 145 -5.18 14.77 8.59
N TRP A 146 -4.39 14.39 7.57
CA TRP A 146 -4.35 13.00 7.14
C TRP A 146 -3.67 12.09 8.19
N PRO A 147 -4.25 10.91 8.49
CA PRO A 147 -3.74 9.99 9.50
C PRO A 147 -2.52 9.19 8.99
N VAL A 148 -1.45 9.88 8.59
CA VAL A 148 -0.24 9.26 8.06
C VAL A 148 0.60 8.69 9.21
N GLU A 149 0.91 7.39 9.15
CA GLU A 149 1.71 6.74 10.18
C GLU A 149 3.14 7.32 10.23
N PRO A 150 3.69 7.59 11.43
CA PRO A 150 5.08 8.02 11.61
C PRO A 150 6.09 7.00 11.06
N VAL A 151 7.03 7.45 10.23
CA VAL A 151 8.17 6.61 9.82
C VAL A 151 9.12 6.47 11.02
N ARG A 152 9.10 5.31 11.68
CA ARG A 152 9.88 5.06 12.91
C ARG A 152 11.38 4.87 12.68
N ARG A 153 11.84 4.66 11.44
CA ARG A 153 13.25 4.47 11.10
C ARG A 153 13.61 5.20 9.81
N ASN A 154 14.65 6.02 9.84
CA ASN A 154 15.18 6.78 8.69
C ASN A 154 15.78 5.91 7.56
N LEU A 155 15.64 4.59 7.63
CA LEU A 155 16.16 3.66 6.61
C LEU A 155 15.28 3.59 5.36
N ARG A 156 14.07 4.16 5.39
CA ARG A 156 13.15 4.17 4.25
C ARG A 156 12.55 5.55 4.09
N ASP A 157 12.78 6.18 2.94
CA ASP A 157 12.05 7.36 2.49
C ASP A 157 11.02 6.96 1.43
N ASN A 158 10.22 7.93 0.97
CA ASN A 158 9.25 7.73 -0.11
C ASN A 158 8.24 6.63 0.19
N ILE A 159 7.69 6.72 1.40
CA ILE A 159 6.60 5.88 1.90
C ILE A 159 5.45 6.76 2.37
N LEU A 160 4.22 6.34 2.08
CA LEU A 160 2.97 6.85 2.63
C LEU A 160 2.18 5.67 3.19
N THR A 161 2.03 5.60 4.52
CA THR A 161 1.19 4.60 5.19
C THR A 161 0.03 5.30 5.87
N VAL A 162 -1.17 4.80 5.66
CA VAL A 162 -2.41 5.26 6.30
C VAL A 162 -3.19 4.04 6.81
N PRO A 163 -3.97 4.17 7.88
CA PRO A 163 -4.81 3.09 8.34
C PRO A 163 -5.94 2.81 7.32
N TRP A 164 -6.43 1.59 7.27
CA TRP A 164 -7.35 1.12 6.23
C TRP A 164 -8.62 1.97 6.15
N GLU A 165 -9.19 2.40 7.27
CA GLU A 165 -10.41 3.21 7.32
C GLU A 165 -10.33 4.54 6.57
N ALA A 166 -9.11 5.07 6.41
CA ALA A 166 -8.84 6.31 5.68
C ALA A 166 -8.98 6.14 4.18
N VAL A 167 -8.96 4.91 3.66
CA VAL A 167 -8.99 4.58 2.23
C VAL A 167 -9.99 3.50 1.85
N ALA A 168 -10.62 2.85 2.83
CA ALA A 168 -11.62 1.81 2.63
C ALA A 168 -12.70 2.29 1.65
N PRO A 169 -13.06 1.47 0.64
CA PRO A 169 -14.11 1.82 -0.32
C PRO A 169 -15.41 2.22 0.38
N SER A 170 -16.13 3.17 -0.21
CA SER A 170 -17.48 3.48 0.26
C SER A 170 -18.40 2.27 0.06
N PRO A 171 -19.35 2.01 0.99
CA PRO A 171 -20.36 0.96 0.82
C PRO A 171 -21.15 1.06 -0.49
#